data_AF-A0A4V2YVA6-F1
#
_entry.id   AF-A0A4V2YVA6-F1
#
_cell.length_a   1.000
_cell.length_b   1.000
_cell.length_c   1.000
_cell.angle_alpha   90.00
_cell.angle_beta   90.00
_cell.angle_gamma   90.00
#
_symmetry.space_group_name_H-M   'P 1'
#
loop_
_entity.id
_entity.type
_entity.pdbx_description
1 polymer ?
#
loop_
_entity_poly.entity_id
_entity_poly.type
_entity_poly.pdbx_seq_one_letter_code
_entity_poly.pdbx_strand_id
1 'polypeptide(L)'
;MSARSTSWQDVGATADMITVAGQRLHEGTRAIAGTPAEAARARDALLDLSAASARLARQLDVLAADSGGGGTEPPDVHVALDQAAAAAEDLGNCTRAAARAIEDELSGEH
;
A
#
# COMPACT_ATOMS: atom_id res chain seq x y z
N MET A 1 -3.00 -22.88 -20.08
CA MET A 1 -2.23 -21.64 -19.86
C MET A 1 -3.12 -20.59 -19.20
N SER A 2 -3.37 -20.70 -17.89
CA SER A 2 -4.34 -19.84 -17.17
C SER A 2 -3.78 -19.13 -15.93
N ALA A 3 -2.48 -19.18 -15.66
CA ALA A 3 -1.88 -18.59 -14.46
C ALA A 3 -1.64 -17.06 -14.58
N ARG A 4 -1.40 -16.53 -15.79
CA ARG A 4 -1.05 -15.11 -16.00
C ARG A 4 -2.21 -14.14 -15.80
N SER A 5 -3.47 -14.59 -15.93
CA SER A 5 -4.64 -13.72 -15.70
C SER A 5 -4.91 -13.51 -14.21
N THR A 6 -4.56 -14.48 -13.36
CA THR A 6 -4.80 -14.41 -11.92
C THR A 6 -3.87 -13.41 -11.24
N SER A 7 -2.59 -13.33 -11.64
CA SER A 7 -1.60 -12.44 -10.99
C SER A 7 -1.89 -10.95 -11.18
N TRP A 8 -2.28 -10.54 -12.39
CA TRP A 8 -2.65 -9.14 -12.66
C TRP A 8 -4.02 -8.76 -12.08
N GLN A 9 -4.95 -9.71 -11.99
CA GLN A 9 -6.22 -9.51 -11.27
C GLN A 9 -5.98 -9.26 -9.78
N ASP A 10 -5.06 -10.02 -9.17
CA ASP A 10 -4.68 -9.86 -7.76
C ASP A 10 -4.01 -8.51 -7.48
N VAL A 11 -3.21 -7.99 -8.42
CA VAL A 11 -2.67 -6.62 -8.38
C VAL A 11 -3.78 -5.57 -8.45
N GLY A 12 -4.71 -5.72 -9.40
CA GLY A 12 -5.86 -4.82 -9.55
C GLY A 12 -6.72 -4.77 -8.29
N ALA A 13 -7.06 -5.92 -7.73
CA ALA A 13 -7.83 -6.01 -6.49
C ALA A 13 -7.12 -5.31 -5.31
N THR A 14 -5.80 -5.45 -5.18
CA THR A 14 -5.05 -4.74 -4.14
C THR A 14 -5.01 -3.23 -4.38
N ALA A 15 -4.88 -2.79 -5.63
CA ALA A 15 -4.94 -1.36 -5.98
C ALA A 15 -6.31 -0.74 -5.64
N ASP A 16 -7.40 -1.50 -5.82
CA ASP A 16 -8.74 -1.10 -5.38
C ASP A 16 -8.81 -0.96 -3.86
N MET A 17 -8.18 -1.88 -3.10
CA MET A 17 -8.10 -1.77 -1.64
C MET A 17 -7.34 -0.51 -1.20
N ILE A 18 -6.25 -0.16 -1.86
CA ILE A 18 -5.51 1.09 -1.62
C ILE A 18 -6.41 2.29 -1.90
N THR A 19 -7.17 2.27 -2.99
CA THR A 19 -8.10 3.36 -3.34
C THR A 19 -9.17 3.54 -2.26
N VAL A 20 -9.79 2.45 -1.80
CA VAL A 20 -10.81 2.49 -0.75
C VAL A 20 -10.24 2.99 0.58
N ALA A 21 -9.07 2.50 0.98
CA ALA A 21 -8.43 2.96 2.22
C ALA A 21 -7.99 4.44 2.11
N GLY A 22 -7.55 4.90 0.94
CA GLY A 22 -7.26 6.31 0.68
C GLY A 22 -8.50 7.21 0.78
N GLN A 23 -9.65 6.74 0.30
CA GLN A 23 -10.93 7.44 0.47
C GLN A 23 -11.32 7.54 1.93
N ARG A 24 -11.21 6.43 2.70
CA ARG A 24 -11.48 6.44 4.15
C ARG A 24 -10.56 7.39 4.90
N LEU A 25 -9.27 7.43 4.55
CA LEU A 25 -8.32 8.37 5.12
C LEU A 25 -8.71 9.83 4.82
N HIS A 26 -9.11 10.10 3.58
CA HIS A 26 -9.54 11.44 3.16
C HIS A 26 -10.82 11.90 3.87
N GLU A 27 -11.78 11.01 4.07
CA GLU A 27 -12.98 11.26 4.86
C GLU A 27 -12.63 11.47 6.34
N GLY A 28 -11.77 10.61 6.89
CA GLY A 28 -11.28 10.70 8.26
C GLY A 28 -10.56 12.02 8.53
N THR A 29 -9.71 12.47 7.61
CA THR A 29 -8.93 13.72 7.72
C THR A 29 -9.78 14.97 7.58
N ARG A 30 -10.76 14.98 6.67
CA ARG A 30 -11.76 16.07 6.59
C ARG A 30 -12.62 16.16 7.85
N ALA A 31 -12.84 15.02 8.48
CA ALA A 31 -13.57 14.94 9.74
C ALA A 31 -12.67 15.18 10.95
N ILE A 32 -11.35 15.43 10.86
CA ILE A 32 -10.54 15.76 12.04
C ILE A 32 -11.02 17.12 12.58
N ALA A 33 -12.05 17.07 13.42
CA ALA A 33 -12.52 18.15 14.27
C ALA A 33 -11.79 18.11 15.63
N GLY A 34 -10.69 17.34 15.72
CA GLY A 34 -9.86 17.19 16.90
C GLY A 34 -10.41 16.18 17.91
N THR A 35 -11.25 15.22 17.50
CA THR A 35 -11.74 14.18 18.44
C THR A 35 -10.85 12.92 18.40
N PRO A 36 -10.64 12.24 19.55
CA PRO A 36 -9.90 10.98 19.61
C PRO A 36 -10.46 9.88 18.71
N ALA A 37 -11.79 9.84 18.50
CA ALA A 37 -12.44 8.86 17.64
C ALA A 37 -12.14 9.08 16.15
N GLU A 38 -11.98 10.32 15.71
CA GLU A 38 -11.61 10.65 14.33
C GLU A 38 -10.15 10.33 14.06
N ALA A 39 -9.27 10.66 15.01
CA ALA A 39 -7.86 10.27 14.98
C ALA A 39 -7.69 8.75 14.91
N ALA A 40 -8.43 7.98 15.72
CA ALA A 40 -8.41 6.52 15.66
C ALA A 40 -8.86 5.98 14.28
N ARG A 41 -9.90 6.55 13.67
CA ARG A 41 -10.33 6.16 12.31
C ARG A 41 -9.28 6.48 11.24
N ALA A 42 -8.65 7.65 11.32
CA ALA A 42 -7.58 8.02 10.39
C ALA A 42 -6.36 7.09 10.54
N ARG A 43 -5.99 6.75 11.78
CA ARG A 43 -4.95 5.74 12.07
C ARG A 43 -5.29 4.38 11.46
N ASP A 44 -6.51 3.89 11.66
CA ASP A 44 -6.91 2.57 11.14
C ASP A 44 -6.90 2.56 9.61
N ALA A 45 -7.34 3.64 8.96
CA ALA A 45 -7.25 3.79 7.50
C ALA A 45 -5.79 3.81 7.00
N LEU A 46 -4.86 4.44 7.73
CA LEU A 46 -3.43 4.42 7.42
C LEU A 46 -2.82 3.01 7.57
N LEU A 47 -3.26 2.23 8.57
CA LEU A 47 -2.82 0.85 8.75
C LEU A 47 -3.34 -0.06 7.62
N ASP A 48 -4.59 0.11 7.20
CA ASP A 48 -5.16 -0.55 6.02
C ASP A 48 -4.35 -0.22 4.76
N LEU A 49 -4.00 1.07 4.57
CA LEU A 49 -3.17 1.54 3.45
C LEU A 49 -1.78 0.90 3.48
N SER A 50 -1.15 0.82 4.65
CA SER A 50 0.14 0.17 4.86
C SER A 50 0.09 -1.32 4.48
N ALA A 51 -0.92 -2.05 4.95
CA ALA A 51 -1.07 -3.46 4.68
C ALA A 51 -1.33 -3.76 3.20
N ALA A 52 -2.19 -2.97 2.56
CA ALA A 52 -2.49 -3.10 1.14
C ALA A 52 -1.27 -2.76 0.26
N SER A 53 -0.53 -1.71 0.58
CA SER A 53 0.67 -1.32 -0.17
C SER A 53 1.79 -2.36 -0.05
N ALA A 54 2.01 -2.93 1.15
CA ALA A 54 2.96 -4.02 1.33
C ALA A 54 2.55 -5.30 0.57
N ARG A 55 1.24 -5.56 0.43
CA ARG A 55 0.74 -6.66 -0.40
C ARG A 55 0.99 -6.38 -1.88
N LEU A 56 0.75 -5.15 -2.34
CA LEU A 56 0.98 -4.75 -3.72
C LEU A 56 2.46 -4.88 -4.09
N ALA A 57 3.37 -4.43 -3.23
CA ALA A 57 4.82 -4.57 -3.43
C ALA A 57 5.20 -6.03 -3.72
N ARG A 58 4.79 -6.97 -2.86
CA ARG A 58 5.06 -8.40 -3.06
C ARG A 58 4.45 -8.97 -4.35
N GLN A 59 3.27 -8.51 -4.74
CA GLN A 59 2.64 -8.96 -5.99
C GLN A 59 3.41 -8.46 -7.21
N LEU A 60 3.90 -7.22 -7.17
CA LEU A 60 4.71 -6.62 -8.22
C LEU A 60 6.10 -7.28 -8.31
N ASP A 61 6.73 -7.62 -7.18
CA ASP A 61 7.99 -8.38 -7.15
C ASP A 61 7.86 -9.75 -7.84
N VAL A 62 6.77 -10.47 -7.54
CA VAL A 62 6.49 -11.76 -8.18
C VAL A 62 6.31 -11.60 -9.70
N LEU A 63 5.59 -10.55 -10.13
CA LEU A 63 5.45 -10.24 -11.55
C LEU A 63 6.79 -9.85 -12.20
N ALA A 64 7.63 -9.09 -11.50
CA ALA A 64 8.96 -8.71 -11.98
C ALA A 64 9.81 -9.97 -12.19
N ALA A 65 9.84 -10.86 -11.21
CA ALA A 65 10.56 -12.14 -11.28
C ALA A 65 10.07 -13.01 -12.46
N ASP A 66 8.76 -13.11 -12.67
CA ASP A 66 8.16 -13.85 -13.79
C ASP A 66 8.43 -13.22 -15.17
N SER A 67 8.75 -11.92 -15.20
CA SER A 67 9.06 -11.18 -16.43
C SER A 67 10.54 -11.26 -16.83
N GLY A 68 11.42 -11.75 -15.95
CA GLY A 68 12.84 -11.93 -16.22
C GLY A 68 13.10 -13.01 -17.28
N GLY A 69 13.34 -12.61 -18.53
CA GLY A 69 13.85 -13.50 -19.57
C GLY A 69 15.32 -13.85 -19.33
N GLY A 70 15.75 -15.08 -19.64
CA GLY A 70 17.11 -15.60 -19.39
C GLY A 70 18.26 -14.95 -20.18
N GLY A 71 18.11 -13.70 -20.62
CA GLY A 71 19.16 -12.88 -21.19
C GLY A 71 20.02 -12.20 -20.11
N THR A 72 21.07 -11.50 -20.55
CA THR A 72 22.02 -10.81 -19.65
C THR A 72 21.52 -9.48 -19.10
N GLU A 73 20.43 -8.93 -19.66
CA GLU A 73 19.85 -7.65 -19.25
C GLU A 73 18.36 -7.84 -18.91
N PRO A 74 17.88 -7.32 -17.76
CA PRO A 74 16.48 -7.43 -17.40
C PRO A 74 15.62 -6.63 -18.38
N PRO A 75 14.50 -7.19 -18.87
CA PRO A 75 13.57 -6.46 -19.74
C PRO A 75 13.05 -5.19 -19.08
N ASP A 76 12.71 -4.16 -19.86
CA ASP A 76 12.13 -2.89 -19.34
C ASP A 76 10.92 -3.11 -18.40
N VAL A 77 10.09 -4.12 -18.70
CA VAL A 77 8.94 -4.49 -17.87
C VAL A 77 9.35 -4.99 -16.48
N HIS A 78 10.48 -5.68 -16.35
CA HIS A 78 11.02 -6.12 -15.07
C HIS A 78 11.42 -4.93 -14.23
N VAL A 79 12.17 -3.99 -14.83
CA VAL A 79 12.61 -2.77 -14.15
C VAL A 79 11.43 -1.91 -13.70
N ALA A 80 10.41 -1.75 -14.56
CA ALA A 80 9.21 -1.00 -14.21
C ALA A 80 8.42 -1.64 -13.06
N LEU A 81 8.31 -2.97 -13.04
CA LEU A 81 7.62 -3.70 -11.97
C LEU A 81 8.36 -3.62 -10.64
N ASP A 82 9.68 -3.76 -10.65
CA ASP A 82 10.54 -3.61 -9.47
C ASP A 82 10.44 -2.18 -8.89
N GLN A 83 10.50 -1.16 -9.74
CA GLN A 83 10.29 0.24 -9.31
C GLN A 83 8.90 0.47 -8.72
N ALA A 84 7.86 -0.13 -9.30
CA ALA A 84 6.52 -0.03 -8.78
C ALA A 84 6.38 -0.75 -7.42
N ALA A 85 7.07 -1.88 -7.24
CA ALA A 85 7.11 -2.59 -5.96
C ALA A 85 7.78 -1.74 -4.86
N ALA A 86 8.93 -1.15 -5.16
CA ALA A 86 9.64 -0.24 -4.26
C ALA A 86 8.76 0.96 -3.86
N ALA A 87 8.08 1.58 -4.81
CA ALA A 87 7.16 2.68 -4.52
C ALA A 87 5.99 2.28 -3.62
N ALA A 88 5.45 1.06 -3.82
CA ALA A 88 4.40 0.52 -2.96
C ALA A 88 4.92 0.22 -1.54
N GLU A 89 6.15 -0.27 -1.40
CA GLU A 89 6.79 -0.46 -0.10
C GLU A 89 7.00 0.87 0.63
N ASP A 90 7.52 1.89 -0.05
CA ASP A 90 7.73 3.24 0.50
C ASP A 90 6.41 3.84 0.99
N LEU A 91 5.35 3.76 0.18
CA LEU A 91 4.00 4.19 0.59
C LEU A 91 3.55 3.44 1.86
N GLY A 92 3.78 2.13 1.92
CA GLY A 92 3.46 1.32 3.09
C GLY A 92 4.22 1.74 4.35
N ASN A 93 5.50 2.10 4.21
CA ASN A 93 6.33 2.56 5.31
C ASN A 93 5.92 3.95 5.80
N CYS A 94 5.65 4.90 4.89
CA CYS A 94 5.16 6.23 5.23
C CYS A 94 3.82 6.18 5.97
N THR A 95 2.87 5.39 5.47
CA THR A 95 1.53 5.27 6.07
C THR A 95 1.58 4.62 7.46
N ARG A 96 2.43 3.60 7.65
CA ARG A 96 2.70 3.03 8.97
C ARG A 96 3.30 4.04 9.94
N ALA A 97 4.27 4.83 9.50
CA ALA A 97 4.88 5.87 10.32
C ALA A 97 3.85 6.93 10.74
N ALA A 98 2.99 7.36 9.81
CA ALA A 98 1.89 8.30 10.11
C ALA A 98 0.88 7.71 11.10
N ALA A 99 0.53 6.43 10.97
CA ALA A 99 -0.36 5.76 11.93
C ALA A 99 0.22 5.76 13.35
N ARG A 100 1.52 5.45 13.48
CA ARG A 100 2.22 5.48 14.79
C ARG A 100 2.22 6.87 15.41
N ALA A 101 2.48 7.91 14.63
CA ALA A 101 2.44 9.28 15.13
C ALA A 101 1.07 9.66 15.71
N ILE A 102 -0.02 9.19 15.11
CA ILE A 102 -1.37 9.38 15.65
C ILE A 102 -1.60 8.57 16.93
N GLU A 103 -1.11 7.32 16.97
CA GLU A 103 -1.20 6.46 18.15
C GLU A 103 -0.44 7.04 19.36
N ASP A 104 0.75 7.61 19.12
CA ASP A 104 1.58 8.27 20.12
C ASP A 104 0.87 9.52 20.68
N GLU A 105 0.25 10.34 19.83
CA GLU A 105 -0.53 11.52 20.26
C GLU A 105 -1.71 11.10 21.15
N LEU A 106 -2.51 10.11 20.72
CA LEU A 106 -3.66 9.60 21.48
C LEU A 106 -3.27 9.00 22.84
N SER A 107 -2.06 8.46 22.94
CA SER A 107 -1.56 7.84 24.17
C SER A 107 -0.99 8.89 25.14
N GLY A 108 -0.53 10.03 24.64
CA GLY A 108 0.00 11.15 25.43
C GLY A 108 -1.06 12.05 26.08
N GLU A 109 -2.32 11.93 25.69
CA GLU A 109 -3.46 12.66 26.27
C GLU A 109 -4.06 12.02 27.55
N HIS A 110 -3.42 10.97 28.10
CA HIS A 110 -3.81 10.29 29.35
C HIS A 110 -2.86 10.59 30.51
#